data_AF-A0A1I2GPL1-F1
#
_entry.id   AF-A0A1I2GPL1-F1
#
_cell.length_a   1.000
_cell.length_b   1.000
_cell.length_c   1.000
_cell.angle_alpha   90.00
_cell.angle_beta   90.00
_cell.angle_gamma   90.00
#
_symmetry.space_group_name_H-M   'P 1'
#
loop_
_entity.id
_entity.type
_entity.pdbx_description
1 polymer ?
#
loop_
_entity_poly.entity_id
_entity_poly.type
_entity_poly.pdbx_seq_one_letter_code
_entity_poly.pdbx_strand_id
1 'polypeptide(L)' 'MTSHNANLLEAVPINRLVCETSGITVGIEYRWNTGELAILWRDTIREDSVRLPIENRDKEPG' A
#
# COMPACT_ATOMS: atom_id res chain seq x y z
N MET A 1 -19.27 1.92 -30.62
CA MET A 1 -18.18 1.70 -29.64
C MET A 1 -18.82 1.66 -28.26
N THR A 2 -19.13 0.47 -27.76
CA THR A 2 -19.59 0.30 -26.38
C THR A 2 -18.38 0.48 -25.47
N SER A 3 -18.36 1.59 -24.72
CA SER A 3 -17.37 1.83 -23.67
C SER A 3 -17.43 0.67 -22.68
N HIS A 4 -16.44 -0.21 -22.74
CA HIS A 4 -16.16 -1.11 -21.63
C HIS A 4 -15.69 -0.21 -20.48
N ASN A 5 -16.63 0.23 -19.64
CA ASN A 5 -16.32 0.61 -18.27
C ASN A 5 -15.91 -0.68 -17.56
N ALA A 6 -14.71 -1.17 -17.87
CA ALA A 6 -14.04 -2.12 -17.03
C ALA A 6 -13.91 -1.42 -15.69
N ASN A 7 -14.53 -1.98 -14.64
CA ASN A 7 -14.21 -1.61 -13.26
C ASN A 7 -12.73 -1.90 -13.07
N LEU A 8 -11.87 -0.94 -13.40
CA LEU A 8 -10.44 -1.05 -13.22
C LEU A 8 -10.22 -1.18 -11.71
N LEU A 9 -9.69 -2.33 -11.30
CA LEU A 9 -9.28 -2.54 -9.92
C LEU A 9 -8.08 -1.63 -9.69
N GLU A 10 -8.28 -0.60 -8.88
CA GLU A 10 -7.24 0.36 -8.51
C GLU A 10 -6.90 0.17 -7.04
N ALA A 11 -5.61 0.15 -6.72
CA ALA A 11 -5.09 -0.03 -5.38
C ALA A 11 -4.16 1.14 -5.04
N VAL A 12 -4.41 1.81 -3.91
CA VAL A 12 -3.57 2.90 -3.41
C VAL A 12 -2.75 2.43 -2.20
N PRO A 13 -1.44 2.70 -2.16
CA PRO A 13 -0.63 2.37 -0.99
C PRO A 13 -1.01 3.27 0.18
N ILE A 14 -1.26 2.70 1.35
CA ILE A 14 -1.70 3.46 2.55
C ILE A 14 -0.70 3.37 3.70
N ASN A 15 -0.03 2.23 3.88
CA ASN A 15 0.97 2.02 4.93
C ASN A 15 2.18 1.28 4.39
N ARG A 16 3.37 1.63 4.88
CA ARG A 16 4.56 0.77 4.80
C ARG A 16 4.60 -0.13 6.03
N LEU A 17 5.00 -1.37 5.84
CA LEU A 17 5.29 -2.31 6.93
C LEU A 17 6.79 -2.28 7.20
N VAL A 18 7.18 -1.89 8.41
CA VAL A 18 8.59 -1.77 8.82
C VAL A 18 8.87 -2.84 9.88
N CYS A 19 9.91 -3.64 9.66
CA CYS A 19 10.39 -4.59 10.66
C CYS A 19 10.96 -3.82 11.86
N GLU A 20 10.44 -4.07 13.06
CA GLU A 20 10.85 -3.34 14.26
C GLU A 20 12.33 -3.55 14.58
N THR A 21 12.83 -4.76 14.36
CA THR A 21 14.22 -5.12 14.68
C THR A 21 15.23 -4.44 13.76
N SER A 22 14.92 -4.33 12.47
CA SER A 22 15.87 -3.85 11.45
C SER A 22 15.62 -2.43 10.95
N GLY A 23 14.41 -1.89 11.19
CA GLY A 23 13.98 -0.61 10.63
C GLY A 23 13.75 -0.63 9.10
N ILE A 24 13.82 -1.80 8.46
CA ILE A 24 13.68 -1.94 7.01
C ILE A 24 12.21 -2.14 6.64
N THR A 25 11.77 -1.52 5.52
CA THR A 25 10.46 -1.80 4.91
C THR A 25 10.42 -3.22 4.35
N VAL A 26 9.47 -4.00 4.83
CA VAL A 26 9.25 -5.41 4.47
C VAL A 26 7.96 -5.66 3.70
N GLY A 27 7.10 -4.64 3.59
CA GLY A 27 5.90 -4.70 2.75
C GLY A 27 5.19 -3.36 2.63
N ILE A 28 4.13 -3.34 1.82
CA ILE A 28 3.23 -2.20 1.66
C ILE A 28 1.78 -2.71 1.74
N GLU A 29 0.97 -2.05 2.56
CA GLU A 29 -0.47 -2.26 2.63
C GLU A 29 -1.15 -1.32 1.64
N TYR A 30 -1.98 -1.91 0.78
CA TYR A 30 -2.78 -1.23 -0.21
C TYR A 30 -4.25 -1.28 0.16
N ARG A 31 -4.97 -0.22 -0.17
CA ARG A 31 -6.43 -0.18 -0.17
C ARG A 31 -6.93 -0.19 -1.61
N TRP A 32 -7.74 -1.18 -1.94
CA TRP A 32 -8.43 -1.26 -3.21
C TRP A 32 -9.64 -0.32 -3.23
N ASN A 33 -10.03 0.14 -4.41
CA ASN A 33 -11.28 0.90 -4.61
C ASN A 33 -12.54 0.09 -4.24
N THR A 34 -12.43 -1.23 -4.13
CA THR A 34 -13.46 -2.13 -3.55
C THR A 34 -13.58 -2.02 -2.02
N GLY A 35 -12.63 -1.35 -1.35
CA GLY A 35 -12.51 -1.29 0.10
C GLY A 35 -11.67 -2.42 0.71
N GLU A 36 -11.27 -3.41 -0.09
CA GLU A 36 -10.40 -4.50 0.37
C GLU A 36 -9.00 -3.98 0.73
N LEU A 37 -8.36 -4.64 1.68
CA LEU A 37 -6.98 -4.38 2.07
C LEU A 37 -6.12 -5.58 1.68
N ALA A 38 -4.96 -5.33 1.07
CA ALA A 38 -4.00 -6.36 0.74
C ALA A 38 -2.58 -5.88 1.06
N ILE A 39 -1.71 -6.82 1.44
CA ILE A 39 -0.31 -6.52 1.74
C ILE A 39 0.55 -7.16 0.66
N LEU A 40 1.36 -6.34 -0.01
CA LEU A 40 2.46 -6.82 -0.84
C LEU A 40 3.71 -6.94 0.03
N TRP A 41 4.12 -8.18 0.29
CA TRP A 41 5.35 -8.48 1.02
C TRP A 41 6.54 -8.47 0.08
N ARG A 42 7.69 -7.99 0.58
CA ARG A 42 8.94 -8.04 -0.17
C ARG A 42 9.48 -9.47 -0.28
N ASP A 43 9.48 -10.19 0.84
CA ASP A 43 10.01 -11.56 0.94
C ASP A 43 8.97 -12.47 1.63
N THR A 44 9.14 -12.75 2.92
CA THR A 44 8.20 -13.51 3.75
C THR A 44 7.28 -12.60 4.55
N ILE A 45 6.12 -13.14 4.92
CA ILE A 45 5.26 -12.54 5.95
C ILE A 45 6.08 -12.40 7.23
N ARG A 46 6.01 -11.20 7.83
CA ARG A 46 6.70 -10.87 9.08
C ARG A 46 5.74 -10.34 10.10
N GLU A 47 5.57 -11.12 11.18
CA GLU A 47 4.69 -10.78 12.30
C GLU A 47 5.23 -9.62 13.14
N ASP A 48 6.55 -9.37 13.11
CA ASP A 48 7.24 -8.28 13.81
C ASP A 48 7.25 -6.95 13.03
N SER A 49 6.29 -6.77 12.12
CA SER A 49 6.20 -5.57 11.30
C SER A 49 5.14 -4.59 11.81
N VAL A 50 5.51 -3.32 11.90
CA VAL A 50 4.61 -2.23 12.26
C VAL A 50 4.17 -1.44 11.05
N ARG A 51 2.90 -1.03 11.04
CA ARG A 51 2.33 -0.17 9.99
C ARG A 51 2.71 1.28 10.26
N LEU A 52 3.37 1.91 9.30
CA LEU A 52 3.61 3.35 9.29
C LEU A 52 2.89 3.98 8.09
N PRO A 53 2.11 5.06 8.30
CA PRO A 53 1.45 5.75 7.21
C PRO A 53 2.44 6.17 6.12
N ILE A 54 2.04 5.98 4.87
CA ILE A 54 2.75 6.60 3.75
C ILE A 54 2.22 8.03 3.68
N GLU A 55 3.06 9.00 4.04
CA GLU A 55 2.73 10.39 3.79
C GLU A 55 2.65 10.60 2.28
N ASN A 56 1.46 10.93 1.79
CA ASN A 56 1.31 11.43 0.44
C ASN A 56 2.16 12.69 0.33
N ARG A 57 3.26 12.61 -0.42
CA ARG A 57 4.00 13.79 -0.86
C ARG A 57 3.19 14.52 -1.94
N ASP A 58 1.96 14.90 -1.63
CA ASP A 58 1.25 15.97 -2.33
C ASP A 58 1.70 17.29 -1.69
N LYS A 59 2.99 17.61 -1.82
CA LYS A 59 3.45 18.98 -1.74
C LYS A 59 3.77 19.40 -3.16
N GLU A 60 2.75 19.82 -3.90
CA GLU A 60 2.98 20.80 -4.96
C GLU A 60 3.62 22.04 -4.31
N PRO A 61 4.74 22.57 -4.84
CA PRO A 61 5.21 23.89 -4.45
C PRO A 61 4.26 24.92 -5.08
N GLY A 62 3.50 25.61 -4.24
CA GLY A 62 2.86 26.89 -4.61
C GLY A 62 3.87 28.03 -4.62
#